data_AF-A0AAE2BHB5-F1
#
_entry.id   AF-A0AAE2BHB5-F1
#
_cell.length_a   1.000
_cell.length_b   1.000
_cell.length_c   1.000
_cell.angle_alpha   90.00
_cell.angle_beta   90.00
_cell.angle_gamma   90.00
#
_symmetry.space_group_name_H-M   'P 1'
#
loop_
_entity.id
_entity.type
_entity.pdbx_description
1 polymer ?
#
loop_
_entity_poly.entity_id
_entity_poly.type
_entity_poly.pdbx_seq_one_letter_code
_entity_poly.pdbx_strand_id
1 'polypeptide(L)'
;MADSQENDKNIEIWKIKKLIKALESARGNGTSMISLIIPPGDQIARVTKMLAEEYGTASNIKSRVNRQSVLGAITSAQQRLKLYNKVPPNGLVLYTGTIVTDDGKERKVTFDFVPFKPINASLYLCDNKFHTEPLTQLLESDEKFGFIVMDGNGTLFGTLSGNTREVLHKFTVDLPKKHGRGGQSASICSSSNGEAA
;
A
#
# COMPACT_ATOMS: atom_id res chain seq x y z
N MET A 1 -14.38 -19.61 17.08
CA MET A 1 -14.57 -18.95 15.76
C MET A 1 -13.51 -17.88 15.50
N ALA A 2 -13.02 -17.16 16.52
CA ALA A 2 -11.89 -16.21 16.36
C ALA A 2 -10.56 -16.91 15.99
N ASP A 3 -10.23 -18.04 16.62
CA ASP A 3 -8.97 -18.77 16.38
C ASP A 3 -8.82 -19.27 14.93
N SER A 4 -9.93 -19.63 14.28
CA SER A 4 -9.93 -20.07 12.88
C SER A 4 -9.54 -18.94 11.93
N GLN A 5 -10.06 -17.73 12.17
CA GLN A 5 -9.76 -16.54 11.36
C GLN A 5 -8.32 -16.04 11.56
N GLU A 6 -7.76 -16.18 12.76
CA GLU A 6 -6.35 -15.87 13.00
C GLU A 6 -5.41 -16.86 12.32
N ASN A 7 -5.75 -18.15 12.34
CA ASN A 7 -4.98 -19.17 11.62
C ASN A 7 -5.00 -18.94 10.10
N ASP A 8 -6.15 -18.62 9.52
CA ASP A 8 -6.27 -18.32 8.09
C ASP A 8 -5.40 -17.11 7.68
N LYS A 9 -5.42 -16.03 8.48
CA LYS A 9 -4.57 -14.85 8.27
C LYS A 9 -3.08 -15.19 8.36
N ASN A 10 -2.69 -16.01 9.34
CA ASN A 10 -1.31 -16.45 9.47
C ASN A 10 -0.84 -17.29 8.27
N ILE A 11 -1.73 -18.12 7.70
CA ILE A 11 -1.45 -18.88 6.48
C ILE A 11 -1.26 -17.94 5.28
N GLU A 12 -2.10 -16.92 5.11
CA GLU A 12 -1.94 -15.91 4.05
C GLU A 12 -0.63 -15.13 4.18
N ILE A 13 -0.30 -14.68 5.40
CA ILE A 13 0.98 -14.02 5.70
C ILE A 13 2.15 -14.93 5.35
N TRP A 14 2.07 -16.22 5.70
CA TRP A 14 3.11 -17.19 5.37
C TRP A 14 3.26 -17.40 3.85
N LYS A 15 2.16 -17.46 3.10
CA LYS A 15 2.17 -17.53 1.63
C LYS A 15 2.88 -16.32 1.02
N ILE A 16 2.58 -15.12 1.51
CA ILE A 16 3.21 -13.88 1.02
C ILE A 16 4.70 -13.85 1.38
N LYS A 17 5.09 -14.22 2.61
CA LYS A 17 6.51 -14.34 3.01
C LYS A 17 7.27 -15.32 2.10
N LYS A 18 6.66 -16.45 1.78
CA LYS A 18 7.25 -17.44 0.86
C LYS A 18 7.38 -16.89 -0.56
N LEU A 19 6.40 -16.12 -1.02
CA LEU A 19 6.41 -15.48 -2.34
C LEU A 19 7.51 -14.42 -2.42
N ILE A 20 7.67 -13.57 -1.40
CA ILE A 20 8.75 -12.57 -1.34
C ILE A 20 10.13 -13.24 -1.39
N LYS A 21 10.33 -14.31 -0.61
CA LYS A 21 11.59 -15.08 -0.63
C LYS A 21 11.87 -15.66 -2.03
N ALA A 22 10.83 -16.11 -2.73
CA ALA A 22 10.96 -16.58 -4.11
C ALA A 22 11.32 -15.45 -5.08
N LEU A 23 10.68 -14.27 -4.96
CA LEU A 23 10.97 -13.09 -5.78
C LEU A 23 12.38 -12.55 -5.57
N GLU A 24 12.88 -12.54 -4.34
CA GLU A 24 14.25 -12.09 -4.01
C GLU A 24 15.32 -13.05 -4.56
N SER A 25 15.03 -14.36 -4.58
CA SER A 25 15.92 -15.36 -5.16
C SER A 25 15.93 -15.32 -6.69
N ALA A 26 14.86 -14.82 -7.31
CA ALA A 26 14.72 -14.72 -8.75
C ALA A 26 15.56 -13.54 -9.28
N ARG A 27 16.66 -13.85 -9.99
CA ARG A 27 17.47 -12.86 -10.70
C ARG A 27 17.37 -13.05 -12.20
N GLY A 28 17.24 -11.94 -12.92
CA GLY A 28 17.26 -11.90 -14.38
C GLY A 28 18.63 -11.55 -14.94
N ASN A 29 18.92 -11.99 -16.17
CA ASN A 29 20.11 -11.58 -16.92
C ASN A 29 19.85 -10.23 -17.62
N GLY A 30 19.81 -9.14 -16.83
CA GLY A 30 19.63 -7.76 -17.33
C GLY A 30 18.44 -7.03 -16.70
N THR A 31 18.10 -5.85 -17.23
CA THR A 31 16.98 -5.00 -16.79
C THR A 31 15.66 -5.51 -17.38
N SER A 32 15.06 -6.53 -16.76
CA SER A 32 13.85 -7.17 -17.27
C SER A 32 12.83 -7.45 -16.19
N MET A 33 13.04 -6.92 -14.99
CA MET A 33 12.20 -7.14 -13.82
C MET A 33 11.45 -5.85 -13.52
N ILE A 34 10.15 -5.86 -13.78
CA ILE A 34 9.26 -4.74 -13.50
C ILE A 34 8.57 -5.01 -12.17
N SER A 35 8.76 -4.07 -11.24
CA SER A 35 8.06 -4.00 -9.97
C SER A 35 7.04 -2.87 -10.06
N LEU A 36 5.75 -3.20 -10.04
CA LEU A 36 4.66 -2.24 -10.09
C LEU A 36 3.75 -2.40 -8.87
N ILE A 37 3.57 -1.32 -8.13
CA ILE A 37 2.71 -1.24 -6.96
C ILE A 37 1.73 -0.11 -7.14
N ILE A 38 0.45 -0.42 -7.01
CA ILE A 38 -0.66 0.51 -7.23
C ILE A 38 -1.39 0.68 -5.89
N PRO A 39 -1.41 1.90 -5.32
CA PRO A 39 -2.11 2.16 -4.08
C PRO A 39 -3.63 2.11 -4.28
N PRO A 40 -4.40 1.88 -3.19
CA PRO A 40 -5.85 1.90 -3.27
C PRO A 40 -6.36 3.31 -3.60
N GLY A 41 -7.36 3.37 -4.48
CA GLY A 41 -7.96 4.63 -4.95
C GLY A 41 -7.35 5.18 -6.24
N ASP A 42 -6.24 4.64 -6.73
CA ASP A 42 -5.72 5.00 -8.06
C ASP A 42 -6.55 4.34 -9.18
N GLN A 43 -6.49 4.91 -10.38
CA GLN A 43 -7.23 4.41 -11.54
C GLN A 43 -6.33 3.55 -12.42
N ILE A 44 -6.83 2.37 -12.81
CA ILE A 44 -6.12 1.44 -13.71
C ILE A 44 -5.80 2.10 -15.06
N ALA A 45 -6.67 2.98 -15.54
CA ALA A 45 -6.47 3.73 -16.78
C ALA A 45 -5.19 4.59 -16.74
N ARG A 46 -4.91 5.24 -15.60
CA ARG A 46 -3.70 6.06 -15.40
C ARG A 46 -2.45 5.21 -15.48
N VAL A 47 -2.43 4.07 -14.79
CA VAL A 47 -1.29 3.14 -14.80
C VAL A 47 -1.10 2.52 -16.18
N THR A 48 -2.18 2.20 -16.88
CA THR A 48 -2.12 1.67 -18.26
C THR A 48 -1.53 2.70 -19.22
N LYS A 49 -1.88 3.99 -19.07
CA LYS A 49 -1.31 5.08 -19.86
C LYS A 49 0.19 5.23 -19.60
N MET A 50 0.61 5.22 -18.33
CA MET A 50 2.02 5.25 -17.95
C MET A 50 2.80 4.08 -18.59
N LEU A 51 2.28 2.86 -18.49
CA LEU A 51 2.90 1.69 -19.14
C LEU A 51 2.97 1.81 -20.67
N ALA A 52 2.04 2.50 -21.31
CA ALA A 52 2.07 2.73 -22.76
C ALA A 52 3.14 3.76 -23.15
N GLU A 53 3.34 4.81 -22.35
CA GLU A 53 4.44 5.77 -22.52
C GLU A 53 5.80 5.08 -22.32
N GLU A 54 5.93 4.25 -21.29
CA GLU A 54 7.11 3.43 -21.02
C GLU A 54 7.40 2.43 -22.14
N TYR A 55 6.37 1.84 -22.75
CA TYR A 55 6.52 0.98 -23.92
C TYR A 55 7.12 1.73 -25.12
N GLY A 56 6.67 2.96 -25.37
CA GLY A 56 7.20 3.82 -26.42
C GLY A 56 8.68 4.17 -26.18
N THR A 57 9.03 4.54 -24.96
CA THR A 57 10.41 4.85 -24.56
C THR A 57 11.32 3.62 -24.65
N ALA A 58 10.84 2.45 -24.23
CA ALA A 58 11.57 1.19 -24.29
C ALA A 58 11.88 0.75 -25.73
N SER A 59 11.08 1.17 -26.72
CA SER A 59 11.33 0.87 -28.14
C SER A 59 12.64 1.50 -28.66
N ASN A 60 13.09 2.59 -28.05
CA ASN A 60 14.32 3.30 -28.40
C ASN A 60 15.59 2.69 -27.81
N ILE A 61 15.48 1.63 -27.01
CA ILE A 61 16.65 0.92 -26.45
C ILE A 61 17.48 0.31 -27.57
N LYS A 62 18.79 0.62 -27.56
CA LYS A 62 19.76 0.17 -28.59
C LYS A 62 20.00 -1.33 -28.59
N SER A 63 20.08 -1.95 -27.41
CA SER A 63 20.29 -3.39 -27.27
C SER A 63 19.03 -4.15 -27.68
N ARG A 64 19.13 -4.97 -28.74
CA ARG A 64 18.01 -5.76 -29.27
C ARG A 64 17.43 -6.72 -28.23
N VAL A 65 18.31 -7.40 -27.49
CA VAL A 65 17.92 -8.41 -26.49
C VAL A 65 17.18 -7.74 -25.33
N ASN A 66 17.76 -6.69 -24.73
CA ASN A 66 17.14 -5.98 -23.61
C ASN A 66 15.82 -5.33 -24.01
N ARG A 67 15.75 -4.76 -25.22
CA ARG A 67 14.52 -4.18 -25.75
C ARG A 67 13.41 -5.24 -25.84
N GLN A 68 13.70 -6.43 -26.37
CA GLN A 68 12.70 -7.50 -26.48
C GLN A 68 12.20 -7.97 -25.11
N SER A 69 13.09 -8.08 -24.12
CA SER A 69 12.72 -8.48 -22.76
C SER A 69 11.86 -7.42 -22.05
N VAL A 70 12.24 -6.14 -22.13
CA VAL A 70 11.47 -5.03 -21.51
C VAL A 70 10.10 -4.89 -22.18
N LEU A 71 10.04 -4.87 -23.50
CA LEU A 71 8.75 -4.77 -24.22
C LEU A 71 7.86 -5.96 -23.88
N GLY A 72 8.41 -7.18 -23.82
CA GLY A 72 7.68 -8.38 -23.43
C GLY A 72 7.14 -8.32 -22.00
N ALA A 73 7.91 -7.78 -21.05
CA ALA A 73 7.48 -7.60 -19.66
C ALA A 73 6.36 -6.55 -19.56
N ILE A 74 6.48 -5.40 -20.24
CA ILE A 74 5.44 -4.36 -20.25
C ILE A 74 4.14 -4.89 -20.88
N THR A 75 4.21 -5.61 -22.01
CA THR A 75 3.03 -6.22 -22.63
C THR A 75 2.35 -7.21 -21.69
N SER A 76 3.12 -8.03 -20.97
CA SER A 76 2.58 -8.99 -20.01
C SER A 76 1.90 -8.27 -18.83
N ALA A 77 2.50 -7.18 -18.35
CA ALA A 77 1.92 -6.35 -17.29
C ALA A 77 0.60 -5.71 -17.74
N GLN A 78 0.55 -5.13 -18.93
CA GLN A 78 -0.67 -4.56 -19.51
C GLN A 78 -1.77 -5.61 -19.68
N GLN A 79 -1.43 -6.84 -20.10
CA GLN A 79 -2.40 -7.92 -20.21
C GLN A 79 -2.99 -8.33 -18.86
N ARG A 80 -2.20 -8.34 -17.78
CA ARG A 80 -2.71 -8.56 -16.42
C ARG A 80 -3.59 -7.42 -15.94
N LEU A 81 -3.19 -6.17 -16.16
CA LEU A 81 -3.99 -5.01 -15.73
C LEU A 81 -5.37 -4.99 -16.37
N LYS A 82 -5.50 -5.46 -17.62
CA LYS A 82 -6.81 -5.55 -18.32
C LYS A 82 -7.82 -6.48 -17.66
N LEU A 83 -7.38 -7.45 -16.84
CA LEU A 83 -8.29 -8.34 -16.11
C LEU A 83 -8.99 -7.61 -14.96
N TYR A 84 -8.39 -6.54 -14.46
CA TYR A 84 -8.93 -5.73 -13.38
C TYR A 84 -9.65 -4.51 -13.95
N ASN A 85 -10.93 -4.35 -13.61
CA ASN A 85 -11.69 -3.15 -13.99
C ASN A 85 -11.51 -2.00 -12.99
N LYS A 86 -11.24 -2.33 -11.72
CA LYS A 86 -10.98 -1.37 -10.64
C LYS A 86 -9.88 -1.90 -9.72
N VAL A 87 -9.06 -0.99 -9.17
CA VAL A 87 -8.04 -1.36 -8.18
C VAL A 87 -8.76 -1.84 -6.90
N PRO A 88 -8.40 -3.02 -6.37
CA PRO A 88 -8.96 -3.53 -5.13
C PRO A 88 -8.64 -2.61 -3.93
N PRO A 89 -9.42 -2.69 -2.83
CA PRO A 89 -9.34 -1.73 -1.71
C PRO A 89 -8.02 -1.76 -0.93
N ASN A 90 -7.24 -2.85 -1.04
CA ASN A 90 -5.92 -2.95 -0.42
C ASN A 90 -4.77 -2.55 -1.36
N GLY A 91 -5.07 -2.13 -2.59
CA GLY A 91 -4.09 -1.91 -3.63
C GLY A 91 -3.78 -3.18 -4.44
N LEU A 92 -2.96 -3.04 -5.47
CA LEU A 92 -2.57 -4.13 -6.37
C LEU A 92 -1.05 -4.16 -6.52
N VAL A 93 -0.47 -5.34 -6.41
CA VAL A 93 0.96 -5.56 -6.63
C VAL A 93 1.14 -6.46 -7.84
N LEU A 94 2.00 -6.03 -8.74
CA LEU A 94 2.32 -6.75 -9.97
C LEU A 94 3.84 -6.84 -10.14
N TYR A 95 4.33 -8.06 -10.19
CA TYR A 95 5.71 -8.37 -10.55
C TYR A 95 5.73 -9.09 -11.88
N THR A 96 6.48 -8.54 -12.84
CA THR A 96 6.57 -9.09 -14.19
C THR A 96 8.02 -9.16 -14.61
N GLY A 97 8.46 -10.27 -15.17
CA GLY A 97 9.81 -10.35 -15.71
C GLY A 97 10.16 -11.68 -16.34
N THR A 98 11.38 -11.76 -16.86
CA THR A 98 11.96 -12.99 -17.41
C THR A 98 13.05 -13.48 -16.47
N ILE A 99 12.84 -14.67 -15.90
CA ILE A 99 13.80 -15.34 -15.04
C ILE A 99 14.45 -16.50 -15.78
N VAL A 100 15.73 -16.73 -15.51
CA VAL A 100 16.43 -17.91 -16.02
C VAL A 100 16.27 -19.00 -14.95
N THR A 101 15.68 -20.12 -15.32
CA THR A 101 15.59 -21.28 -14.41
C THR A 101 16.91 -22.05 -14.44
N ASP A 102 17.20 -22.86 -13.41
CA ASP A 102 18.42 -23.69 -13.31
C ASP A 102 18.68 -24.54 -14.56
N ASP A 103 17.62 -24.94 -15.28
CA ASP A 103 17.66 -25.63 -16.58
C ASP A 103 18.19 -24.76 -17.76
N GLY A 104 18.64 -23.53 -17.51
CA GLY A 104 19.10 -22.58 -18.54
C GLY A 104 17.98 -22.05 -19.46
N LYS A 105 16.72 -22.39 -19.18
CA LYS A 105 15.55 -21.92 -19.95
C LYS A 105 15.02 -20.60 -19.39
N GLU A 106 14.77 -19.65 -20.29
CA GLU A 106 14.09 -18.40 -19.96
C GLU A 106 12.60 -18.66 -19.75
N ARG A 107 12.08 -18.29 -18.58
CA ARG A 107 10.64 -18.32 -18.26
C ARG A 107 10.15 -16.92 -17.98
N LYS A 108 9.06 -16.55 -18.65
CA LYS A 108 8.30 -15.33 -18.32
C LYS A 108 7.47 -15.61 -17.07
N VAL A 109 7.70 -14.84 -16.03
CA VAL A 109 6.95 -14.89 -14.78
C VAL A 109 6.11 -13.64 -14.64
N THR A 110 4.90 -13.82 -14.14
CA THR A 110 3.99 -12.73 -13.86
C THR A 110 3.21 -13.11 -12.62
N PHE A 111 3.34 -12.31 -11.59
CA PHE A 111 2.67 -12.48 -10.31
C PHE A 111 1.83 -11.26 -10.05
N ASP A 112 0.51 -11.45 -9.98
CA ASP A 112 -0.44 -10.46 -9.51
C ASP A 112 -1.09 -10.96 -8.22
N PHE A 113 -1.11 -10.12 -7.20
CA PHE A 113 -1.81 -10.42 -5.96
C PHE A 113 -2.26 -9.14 -5.25
N VAL A 114 -3.27 -9.32 -4.39
CA VAL A 114 -3.77 -8.27 -3.50
C VAL A 114 -3.13 -8.47 -2.13
N PRO A 115 -2.46 -7.46 -1.57
CA PRO A 115 -1.84 -7.56 -0.25
C PRO A 115 -2.89 -7.62 0.86
N PHE A 116 -2.51 -8.21 2.00
CA PHE A 116 -3.39 -8.36 3.18
C PHE A 116 -3.65 -7.04 3.91
N LYS A 117 -2.75 -6.06 3.77
CA LYS A 117 -2.86 -4.69 4.29
C LYS A 117 -2.89 -3.68 3.12
N PRO A 118 -3.59 -2.55 3.26
CA PRO A 118 -3.58 -1.50 2.25
C PRO A 118 -2.19 -0.86 2.11
N ILE A 119 -1.72 -0.73 0.86
CA ILE A 119 -0.42 -0.15 0.54
C ILE A 119 -0.59 1.27 0.02
N ASN A 120 -0.06 2.27 0.74
CA ASN A 120 -0.11 3.67 0.30
C ASN A 120 1.07 4.08 -0.62
N ALA A 121 2.03 3.18 -0.85
CA ALA A 121 3.17 3.42 -1.73
C ALA A 121 2.78 3.18 -3.21
N SER A 122 3.20 4.09 -4.09
CA SER A 122 3.17 3.89 -5.55
C SER A 122 4.61 3.72 -6.03
N LEU A 123 4.89 2.61 -6.71
CA LEU A 123 6.24 2.27 -7.13
C LEU A 123 6.20 1.64 -8.53
N TYR A 124 7.00 2.17 -9.43
CA TYR A 124 7.26 1.59 -10.75
C TYR A 124 8.77 1.63 -11.00
N LEU A 125 9.40 0.47 -11.05
CA LEU A 125 10.84 0.30 -11.24
C LEU A 125 11.11 -0.87 -12.19
N CYS A 126 12.02 -0.67 -13.13
CA CYS A 126 12.56 -1.71 -14.00
C CYS A 126 14.05 -1.88 -13.69
N ASP A 127 14.40 -3.02 -13.08
CA ASP A 127 15.79 -3.34 -12.75
C ASP A 127 16.08 -4.83 -13.05
N ASN A 128 17.23 -5.32 -12.59
CA ASN A 128 17.66 -6.72 -12.67
C ASN A 128 17.08 -7.61 -11.55
N LYS A 129 16.47 -7.00 -10.54
CA LYS A 129 15.87 -7.66 -9.38
C LYS A 129 14.47 -7.10 -9.13
N PHE A 130 13.64 -7.87 -8.44
CA PHE A 130 12.38 -7.35 -7.93
C PHE A 130 12.60 -6.54 -6.67
N HIS A 131 11.95 -5.37 -6.59
CA HIS A 131 11.94 -4.54 -5.39
C HIS A 131 10.75 -4.96 -4.51
N THR A 132 11.07 -5.69 -3.44
CA THR A 132 10.11 -6.18 -2.43
C THR A 132 10.14 -5.37 -1.15
N GLU A 133 11.00 -4.34 -1.05
CA GLU A 133 11.11 -3.42 0.09
C GLU A 133 9.76 -2.96 0.67
N PRO A 134 8.80 -2.42 -0.13
CA PRO A 134 7.51 -1.99 0.40
C PRO A 134 6.65 -3.14 0.92
N LEU A 135 6.85 -4.38 0.47
CA LEU A 135 6.16 -5.55 1.00
C LEU A 135 6.78 -6.04 2.31
N THR A 136 8.12 -6.01 2.39
CA THR A 136 8.84 -6.37 3.61
C THR A 136 8.48 -5.42 4.75
N GLN A 137 8.33 -4.12 4.47
CA GLN A 137 7.89 -3.13 5.45
C GLN A 137 6.47 -3.40 5.99
N LEU A 138 5.56 -3.97 5.19
CA LEU A 138 4.21 -4.33 5.66
C LEU A 138 4.17 -5.58 6.55
N LEU A 139 5.17 -6.43 6.38
CA LEU A 139 5.36 -7.67 7.13
C LEU A 139 6.10 -7.44 8.44
N GLU A 140 6.89 -6.38 8.52
CA GLU A 140 7.47 -5.91 9.76
C GLU A 140 6.31 -5.53 10.68
N SER A 141 6.26 -6.20 11.84
CA SER A 141 5.09 -6.16 12.73
C SER A 141 4.81 -4.73 13.18
N ASP A 142 3.75 -4.13 12.63
CA ASP A 142 3.30 -2.81 13.05
C ASP A 142 2.93 -2.82 14.54
N GLU A 143 3.72 -2.14 15.34
CA GLU A 143 3.26 -1.62 16.61
C GLU A 143 2.09 -0.68 16.32
N LYS A 144 0.90 -1.05 16.79
CA LYS A 144 -0.29 -0.20 16.66
C LYS A 144 -0.22 0.88 17.72
N PHE A 145 0.02 2.12 17.30
CA PHE A 145 -0.02 3.27 18.19
C PHE A 145 -1.41 3.87 18.23
N GLY A 146 -1.96 4.02 19.43
CA GLY A 146 -3.21 4.76 19.67
C GLY A 146 -2.92 6.22 19.93
N PHE A 147 -3.58 7.11 19.20
CA PHE A 147 -3.57 8.55 19.43
C PHE A 147 -4.92 9.00 19.96
N ILE A 148 -4.87 9.78 21.04
CA ILE A 148 -6.02 10.48 21.59
C ILE A 148 -5.69 11.96 21.53
N VAL A 149 -6.39 12.70 20.67
CA VAL A 149 -6.21 14.14 20.51
C VAL A 149 -7.40 14.83 21.18
N MET A 150 -7.14 15.55 22.28
CA MET A 150 -8.15 16.30 23.02
C MET A 150 -8.07 17.78 22.63
N ASP A 151 -9.17 18.36 22.14
CA ASP A 151 -9.32 19.79 21.88
C ASP A 151 -10.55 20.34 22.65
N GLY A 152 -10.61 21.65 22.86
CA GLY A 152 -11.72 22.32 23.57
C GLY A 152 -13.08 22.20 22.87
N ASN A 153 -13.10 21.79 21.59
CA ASN A 153 -14.33 21.57 20.81
C ASN A 153 -14.68 20.08 20.62
N GLY A 154 -13.87 19.16 21.15
CA GLY A 154 -14.04 17.74 20.90
C GLY A 154 -12.76 16.94 20.97
N THR A 155 -12.86 15.63 20.80
CA THR A 155 -11.69 14.76 20.83
C THR A 155 -11.74 13.77 19.67
N LEU A 156 -10.55 13.30 19.29
CA LEU A 156 -10.34 12.40 18.18
C LEU A 156 -9.54 11.19 18.65
N PHE A 157 -10.11 10.02 18.42
CA PHE A 157 -9.44 8.74 18.56
C PHE A 157 -8.93 8.28 17.19
N GLY A 158 -7.64 8.06 17.09
CA GLY A 158 -6.99 7.53 15.90
C GLY A 158 -6.05 6.40 16.24
N THR A 159 -5.83 5.51 15.29
CA THR A 159 -4.78 4.50 15.35
C THR A 159 -3.83 4.70 14.19
N LEU A 160 -2.54 4.58 14.46
CA LEU A 160 -1.49 4.54 13.46
C LEU A 160 -0.90 3.14 13.47
N SER A 161 -0.97 2.47 12.33
CA SER A 161 -0.30 1.19 12.10
C SER A 161 0.71 1.42 10.98
N GLY A 162 1.98 1.64 11.33
CA GLY A 162 3.04 1.96 10.37
C GLY A 162 2.71 3.18 9.52
N ASN A 163 2.52 2.96 8.20
CA ASN A 163 2.21 4.02 7.23
C ASN A 163 0.69 4.22 6.99
N THR A 164 -0.16 3.52 7.75
CA THR A 164 -1.62 3.63 7.63
C THR A 164 -2.19 4.38 8.83
N ARG A 165 -2.88 5.50 8.55
CA ARG A 165 -3.62 6.28 9.54
C ARG A 165 -5.09 5.92 9.47
N GLU A 166 -5.68 5.58 10.61
CA GLU A 166 -7.11 5.31 10.73
C GLU A 166 -7.71 6.21 11.81
N VAL A 167 -8.77 6.93 11.48
CA VAL A 167 -9.56 7.70 12.45
C VAL A 167 -10.71 6.81 12.88
N LEU A 168 -10.70 6.37 14.14
CA LEU A 168 -11.71 5.46 14.67
C LEU A 168 -13.00 6.21 14.99
N HIS A 169 -12.88 7.30 15.75
CA HIS A 169 -14.03 8.04 16.22
C HIS A 169 -13.67 9.49 16.51
N LYS A 170 -14.58 10.39 16.14
CA LYS A 170 -14.50 11.82 16.46
C LYS A 170 -15.76 12.19 17.20
N PHE A 171 -15.60 12.74 18.41
CA PHE A 171 -16.70 13.34 19.12
C PHE A 171 -16.47 14.85 19.26
N THR A 172 -17.53 15.61 19.08
CA THR A 172 -17.52 17.07 19.30
C THR A 172 -18.24 17.36 20.59
N VAL A 173 -17.65 18.22 21.43
CA VAL A 173 -18.26 18.69 22.67
C VAL A 173 -18.43 20.20 22.54
N ASP A 174 -19.63 20.69 22.80
CA ASP A 174 -19.90 22.12 22.81
C ASP A 174 -19.65 22.65 24.23
N LEU A 175 -18.43 23.14 24.46
CA LEU A 175 -18.09 23.78 25.73
C LEU A 175 -18.53 25.25 25.71
N PRO A 176 -19.10 25.76 26.82
CA PRO A 176 -19.40 27.17 26.94
C PRO A 176 -18.11 27.98 26.80
N LYS A 177 -18.03 28.81 25.75
CA LYS A 177 -16.89 29.70 25.54
C LYS A 177 -16.79 30.68 26.72
N LYS A 178 -15.55 31.05 27.05
CA LYS A 178 -15.26 32.09 28.05
C LYS A 178 -16.10 33.33 27.73
N HIS A 179 -16.95 33.74 28.68
CA HIS A 179 -17.81 34.90 28.53
C HIS A 179 -16.99 36.16 28.20
N GLY A 180 -17.43 36.91 27.19
CA GLY A 180 -17.06 38.32 27.01
C GLY A 180 -17.83 39.19 28.00
N ARG A 181 -17.37 40.44 28.21
CA ARG A 181 -17.89 41.46 29.15
C ARG A 181 -19.42 41.38 29.32
N GLY A 182 -19.87 40.73 30.40
CA GLY A 182 -21.27 40.61 30.77
C GLY A 182 -21.36 40.32 32.27
N GLY A 183 -22.05 41.20 33.00
CA GLY A 183 -22.14 41.22 34.46
C GLY A 183 -23.06 40.16 35.04
N GLN A 184 -22.87 38.88 34.70
CA GLN A 184 -23.42 37.78 35.49
C GLN A 184 -22.33 37.21 36.41
N SER A 185 -22.73 36.93 37.65
CA SER A 185 -21.88 36.58 38.79
C SER A 185 -20.83 35.53 38.42
N ALA A 186 -19.55 35.91 38.44
CA ALA A 186 -18.41 35.06 38.05
C ALA A 186 -18.39 33.68 38.75
N SER A 187 -18.96 33.59 39.94
CA SER A 187 -19.05 32.38 40.77
C SER A 187 -19.96 31.29 40.19
N ILE A 188 -21.04 31.64 39.46
CA ILE A 188 -21.94 30.63 38.86
C ILE A 188 -21.25 29.90 37.70
N CYS A 189 -20.36 30.61 37.00
CA CYS A 189 -19.69 30.13 35.79
C CYS A 189 -18.47 29.23 36.09
N SER A 190 -17.87 29.37 37.29
CA SER A 190 -16.80 28.49 37.76
C SER A 190 -17.33 27.18 38.39
N SER A 191 -18.57 27.21 38.90
CA SER A 191 -19.17 26.09 39.64
C SER A 191 -19.71 24.97 38.75
N SER A 192 -20.10 25.28 37.51
CA SER A 192 -20.59 24.29 36.54
C SER A 192 -19.49 23.39 35.94
N ASN A 193 -18.22 23.68 36.22
CA ASN A 193 -17.07 22.88 35.75
C ASN A 193 -16.57 21.87 36.80
N GLY A 194 -17.28 21.71 37.93
CA GLY A 194 -16.78 20.98 39.11
C GLY A 194 -17.56 19.74 39.54
N GLU A 195 -18.64 19.33 38.85
CA GLU A 195 -19.49 18.24 39.35
C GLU A 195 -19.86 17.25 38.24
N ALA A 196 -18.92 16.33 37.98
CA ALA A 196 -19.18 15.04 37.35
C ALA A 196 -18.19 14.03 37.95
N ALA A 197 -18.57 13.46 39.10
CA ALA A 197 -17.96 12.27 39.70
C ALA A 197 -18.99 11.14 39.65
#